data_AF-A0A7J8VL98-F1
#
_entry.id   AF-A0A7J8VL98-F1
#
_cell.length_a   1.000
_cell.length_b   1.000
_cell.length_c   1.000
_cell.angle_alpha   90.00
_cell.angle_beta   90.00
_cell.angle_gamma   90.00
#
_symmetry.space_group_name_H-M   'P 1'
#
loop_
_entity.id
_entity.type
_entity.pdbx_description
1 polymer ?
#
loop_
_entity_poly.entity_id
_entity_poly.type
_entity_poly.pdbx_seq_one_letter_code
_entity_poly.pdbx_strand_id
1 'polypeptide(L)'
;MLLAAGTLNSDEPRDLDLPYKDRFFLQPLTPAQAAQRAKESAKDILGVKTLIDKKAWPYVMNDLRLKAEYLRFDLKTVISSRPKDEKKSLDELTKKLFNTIDGLDHAAKIKSTPEAEKYYAETASALNEVITKLG
;
A
#
# COMPACT_ATOMS: atom_id res chain seq x y z
N MET A 1 16.57 -1.29 11.16
CA MET A 1 17.26 -0.01 10.92
C MET A 1 16.25 1.08 11.17
N LEU A 2 16.43 1.86 12.24
CA LEU A 2 15.61 3.05 12.50
C LEU A 2 15.98 4.08 11.43
N LEU A 3 15.00 4.52 10.64
CA LEU A 3 15.20 5.62 9.68
C LEU A 3 15.67 6.84 10.48
N ALA A 4 16.92 7.25 10.29
CA ALA A 4 17.42 8.47 10.88
C ALA A 4 16.57 9.64 10.36
N ALA A 5 16.09 10.50 11.25
CA ALA A 5 15.37 11.70 10.87
C ALA A 5 16.30 12.65 10.10
N GLY A 6 15.84 13.19 8.95
CA GLY A 6 16.61 14.14 8.14
C GLY A 6 16.66 13.77 6.65
N THR A 7 17.53 14.45 5.90
CA THR A 7 17.70 14.27 4.44
C THR A 7 18.64 13.12 4.07
N LEU A 8 19.31 12.49 5.04
CA LEU A 8 20.26 11.39 4.82
C LEU A 8 19.68 10.26 3.97
N ASN A 9 18.40 9.91 4.18
CA ASN A 9 17.71 8.86 3.42
C ASN A 9 17.45 9.24 1.93
N SER A 10 17.58 10.52 1.57
CA SER A 10 17.41 11.00 0.18
C SER A 10 18.68 10.88 -0.65
N ASP A 11 19.85 10.88 0.00
CA ASP A 11 21.15 10.74 -0.65
C ASP A 11 21.62 9.27 -0.72
N GLU A 12 21.16 8.44 0.21
CA GLU A 12 21.43 6.99 0.30
C GLU A 12 21.18 6.23 -1.02
N PRO A 13 20.13 6.52 -1.82
CA PRO A 13 19.94 5.86 -3.11
C PRO A 13 21.02 6.12 -4.18
N ARG A 14 21.81 7.19 -3.99
CA ARG A 14 22.89 7.60 -4.90
C ARG A 14 24.26 7.22 -4.36
N ASP A 15 24.35 6.64 -3.16
CA ASP A 15 25.60 6.22 -2.55
C ASP A 15 26.11 4.94 -3.24
N LEU A 16 27.14 5.07 -4.07
CA LEU A 16 27.72 3.95 -4.81
C LEU A 16 28.58 3.03 -3.94
N ASP A 17 28.92 3.45 -2.71
CA ASP A 17 29.70 2.64 -1.76
C ASP A 17 28.81 1.64 -1.02
N LEU A 18 27.49 1.88 -0.96
CA LEU A 18 26.52 0.97 -0.37
C LEU A 18 26.14 -0.18 -1.33
N PRO A 19 25.89 -1.40 -0.81
CA PRO A 19 25.33 -2.48 -1.62
C PRO A 19 24.00 -2.07 -2.25
N TYR A 20 23.78 -2.45 -3.52
CA TYR A 20 22.61 -2.03 -4.31
C TYR A 20 21.26 -2.19 -3.58
N LYS A 21 21.08 -3.26 -2.81
CA LYS A 21 19.88 -3.55 -2.03
C LYS A 21 19.60 -2.53 -0.90
N ASP A 22 20.66 -1.92 -0.36
CA ASP A 22 20.58 -0.99 0.77
C ASP A 22 20.35 0.46 0.28
N ARG A 23 20.44 0.69 -1.03
CA ARG A 23 20.19 1.98 -1.68
C ARG A 23 18.72 2.25 -2.01
N PHE A 24 17.82 1.30 -1.81
CA PHE A 24 16.41 1.55 -2.12
C PHE A 24 15.79 2.46 -1.06
N PHE A 25 14.98 3.44 -1.50
CA PHE A 25 14.26 4.32 -0.58
C PHE A 25 13.29 3.55 0.33
N LEU A 26 12.63 2.51 -0.21
CA LEU A 26 11.77 1.63 0.55
C LEU A 26 12.55 0.39 0.99
N GLN A 27 12.93 0.36 2.27
CA GLN A 27 13.67 -0.74 2.88
C GLN A 27 12.73 -1.78 3.54
N PRO A 28 13.12 -3.07 3.55
CA PRO A 28 12.38 -4.11 4.26
C PRO A 28 12.40 -3.86 5.77
N LEU A 29 11.25 -4.11 6.39
CA LEU A 29 11.11 -4.08 7.84
C LEU A 29 10.93 -5.50 8.39
N THR A 30 11.02 -5.66 9.71
CA THR A 30 10.57 -6.91 10.33
C THR A 30 9.09 -7.16 10.01
N PRO A 31 8.61 -8.41 9.95
CA PRO A 31 7.21 -8.69 9.63
C PRO A 31 6.21 -7.94 10.53
N ALA A 32 6.52 -7.79 11.82
CA ALA A 32 5.68 -7.03 12.76
C ALA A 32 5.62 -5.54 12.42
N GLN A 33 6.77 -4.93 12.10
CA GLN A 33 6.83 -3.52 11.69
C GLN A 33 6.19 -3.30 10.31
N ALA A 34 6.36 -4.23 9.36
CA ALA A 34 5.70 -4.20 8.07
C ALA A 34 4.17 -4.29 8.24
N ALA A 35 3.68 -5.17 9.12
CA ALA A 35 2.24 -5.25 9.44
C ALA A 35 1.70 -3.93 10.04
N GLN A 36 2.49 -3.25 10.87
CA GLN A 36 2.12 -1.94 11.41
C GLN A 36 2.06 -0.86 10.33
N ARG A 37 3.08 -0.78 9.45
CA ARG A 37 3.11 0.19 8.35
C ARG A 37 2.05 -0.10 7.27
N ALA A 38 1.69 -1.38 7.07
CA ALA A 38 0.55 -1.77 6.24
C ALA A 38 -0.78 -1.22 6.80
N LYS A 39 -0.98 -1.23 8.12
CA LYS A 39 -2.16 -0.63 8.77
C LYS A 39 -2.20 0.89 8.58
N GLU A 40 -1.05 1.56 8.58
CA GLU A 40 -0.95 3.00 8.29
C GLU A 40 -1.28 3.29 6.82
N SER A 41 -0.70 2.53 5.89
CA SER A 41 -0.99 2.65 4.45
C SER A 41 -2.47 2.43 4.15
N ALA A 42 -3.12 1.48 4.84
CA ALA A 42 -4.56 1.25 4.72
C ALA A 42 -5.40 2.46 5.18
N LYS A 43 -5.02 3.13 6.27
CA LYS A 43 -5.69 4.37 6.71
C LYS A 43 -5.56 5.47 5.67
N ASP A 44 -4.37 5.63 5.09
CA ASP A 44 -4.12 6.63 4.07
C ASP A 44 -4.92 6.36 2.79
N ILE A 45 -5.03 5.08 2.37
CA ILE A 45 -5.87 4.69 1.23
C ILE A 45 -7.34 5.00 1.51
N LEU A 46 -7.85 4.77 2.72
CA LEU A 46 -9.23 5.17 3.07
C LEU A 46 -9.39 6.71 3.04
N GLY A 47 -8.33 7.46 3.35
CA GLY A 47 -8.31 8.92 3.29
C GLY A 47 -8.56 9.52 1.91
N VAL A 48 -8.32 8.76 0.82
CA VAL A 48 -8.52 9.24 -0.56
C VAL A 48 -9.99 9.58 -0.87
N LYS A 49 -10.94 9.13 -0.04
CA LYS A 49 -12.36 9.48 -0.16
C LYS A 49 -12.58 10.99 -0.26
N THR A 50 -11.85 11.75 0.54
CA THR A 50 -11.94 13.22 0.54
C THR A 50 -11.52 13.84 -0.80
N LEU A 51 -10.60 13.20 -1.53
CA LEU A 51 -10.16 13.60 -2.86
C LEU A 51 -11.17 13.20 -3.94
N ILE A 52 -11.79 12.02 -3.80
CA ILE A 52 -12.90 11.56 -4.66
C ILE A 52 -14.07 12.54 -4.58
N ASP A 53 -14.46 12.95 -3.36
CA ASP A 53 -15.58 13.87 -3.13
C ASP A 53 -15.33 15.25 -3.74
N LYS A 54 -14.07 15.70 -3.73
CA LYS A 54 -13.62 16.93 -4.38
C LYS A 54 -13.39 16.78 -5.88
N LYS A 55 -13.55 15.57 -6.45
CA LYS A 55 -13.21 15.23 -7.84
C LYS A 55 -11.77 15.60 -8.21
N ALA A 56 -10.86 15.49 -7.25
CA ALA A 56 -9.44 15.81 -7.38
C ALA A 56 -8.67 14.64 -8.01
N TRP A 57 -9.08 14.20 -9.20
CA TRP A 57 -8.66 12.92 -9.81
C TRP A 57 -7.15 12.69 -9.91
N PRO A 58 -6.31 13.68 -10.28
CA PRO A 58 -4.86 13.48 -10.28
C PRO A 58 -4.32 13.15 -8.88
N TYR A 59 -4.87 13.77 -7.84
CA TYR A 59 -4.49 13.51 -6.45
C TYR A 59 -5.01 12.16 -5.97
N VAL A 60 -6.23 11.76 -6.37
CA VAL A 60 -6.73 10.40 -6.11
C VAL A 60 -5.75 9.35 -6.64
N MET A 61 -5.35 9.47 -7.92
CA MET A 61 -4.41 8.51 -8.53
C MET A 61 -3.03 8.55 -7.86
N ASN A 62 -2.46 9.74 -7.64
CA ASN A 62 -1.10 9.86 -7.11
C ASN A 62 -1.00 9.31 -5.68
N ASP A 63 -1.94 9.71 -4.81
CA ASP A 63 -1.95 9.25 -3.42
C ASP A 63 -2.25 7.75 -3.35
N LEU A 64 -3.25 7.27 -4.11
CA LEU A 64 -3.59 5.86 -4.14
C LEU A 64 -2.41 5.00 -4.58
N ARG A 65 -1.73 5.35 -5.68
CA ARG A 65 -0.57 4.61 -6.19
C ARG A 65 0.59 4.59 -5.20
N LEU A 66 0.92 5.75 -4.62
CA LEU A 66 1.97 5.84 -3.61
C LEU A 66 1.67 4.91 -2.43
N LYS A 67 0.49 5.02 -1.84
CA LYS A 67 0.13 4.24 -0.64
C LYS A 67 -0.07 2.76 -0.95
N ALA A 68 -0.58 2.42 -2.14
CA ALA A 68 -0.72 1.05 -2.60
C ALA A 68 0.63 0.35 -2.78
N GLU A 69 1.67 1.03 -3.25
CA GLU A 69 3.01 0.43 -3.39
C GLU A 69 3.67 0.15 -2.04
N TYR A 70 3.55 1.06 -1.06
CA TYR A 70 3.97 0.79 0.32
C TYR A 70 3.25 -0.43 0.89
N LEU A 71 1.93 -0.46 0.75
CA LEU A 71 1.11 -1.58 1.21
C LEU A 71 1.50 -2.90 0.54
N ARG A 72 1.76 -2.89 -0.78
CA ARG A 72 2.18 -4.08 -1.55
C ARG A 72 3.48 -4.65 -1.02
N PHE A 73 4.46 -3.78 -0.80
CA PHE A 73 5.77 -4.15 -0.28
C PHE A 73 5.70 -4.75 1.12
N ASP A 74 4.93 -4.13 2.02
CA ASP A 74 4.76 -4.60 3.39
C ASP A 74 3.96 -5.89 3.47
N LEU A 75 2.87 -6.02 2.70
CA LEU A 75 2.09 -7.26 2.65
C LEU A 75 2.92 -8.43 2.12
N LYS A 76 3.77 -8.21 1.11
CA LYS A 76 4.69 -9.25 0.62
C LYS A 76 5.64 -9.74 1.73
N THR A 77 6.12 -8.83 2.56
CA THR A 77 6.98 -9.14 3.70
C THR A 77 6.22 -9.98 4.73
N VAL A 78 5.00 -9.57 5.11
CA VAL A 78 4.17 -10.31 6.08
C VAL A 78 3.75 -11.68 5.55
N ILE A 79 3.28 -11.76 4.30
CA ILE A 79 2.87 -13.02 3.65
C ILE A 79 4.03 -14.02 3.64
N SER A 80 5.26 -13.53 3.40
CA SER A 80 6.44 -14.40 3.34
C SER A 80 6.83 -14.99 4.68
N SER A 81 6.45 -14.36 5.81
CA SER A 81 6.74 -14.87 7.15
C SER A 81 5.66 -15.80 7.73
N ARG A 82 4.52 -15.97 7.05
CA ARG A 82 3.39 -16.77 7.55
C ARG A 82 3.55 -18.27 7.21
N PRO A 83 3.00 -19.19 8.02
CA PRO A 83 2.90 -20.61 7.69
C PRO A 83 2.14 -20.85 6.37
N LYS A 84 2.37 -22.00 5.72
CA LYS A 84 1.86 -22.30 4.37
C LYS A 84 0.35 -22.10 4.21
N ASP A 85 -0.43 -22.52 5.19
CA ASP A 85 -1.90 -22.47 5.13
C ASP A 85 -2.43 -21.02 5.28
N GLU A 86 -1.89 -20.25 6.23
CA GLU A 86 -2.21 -18.82 6.40
C GLU A 86 -1.72 -17.97 5.22
N LYS A 87 -0.55 -18.32 4.68
CA LYS A 87 0.08 -17.62 3.55
C LYS A 87 -0.81 -17.63 2.33
N LYS A 88 -1.41 -18.77 1.99
CA LYS A 88 -2.29 -18.89 0.81
C LYS A 88 -3.54 -18.01 0.96
N SER A 89 -4.19 -18.07 2.12
CA SER A 89 -5.38 -17.26 2.40
C SER A 89 -5.07 -15.76 2.34
N LEU A 90 -3.96 -15.31 2.93
CA LEU A 90 -3.58 -13.90 2.92
C LEU A 90 -3.17 -13.41 1.52
N ASP A 91 -2.52 -14.25 0.72
CA ASP A 91 -2.15 -13.95 -0.66
C ASP A 91 -3.38 -13.77 -1.56
N GLU A 92 -4.41 -14.62 -1.40
CA GLU A 92 -5.68 -14.51 -2.13
C GLU A 92 -6.43 -13.22 -1.78
N LEU A 93 -6.52 -12.88 -0.49
CA LEU A 93 -7.11 -11.61 -0.05
C LEU A 93 -6.33 -10.39 -0.58
N THR A 94 -5.00 -10.48 -0.58
CA THR A 94 -4.14 -9.42 -1.09
C THR A 94 -4.33 -9.22 -2.60
N LYS A 95 -4.43 -10.30 -3.38
CA LYS A 95 -4.75 -10.22 -4.82
C LYS A 95 -6.10 -9.55 -5.06
N LYS A 96 -7.14 -9.95 -4.31
CA LYS A 96 -8.47 -9.33 -4.38
C LYS A 96 -8.42 -7.84 -4.07
N LEU A 97 -7.69 -7.45 -3.02
CA LEU A 97 -7.48 -6.04 -2.66
C LEU A 97 -6.81 -5.25 -3.80
N PHE A 98 -5.75 -5.75 -4.40
CA PHE A 98 -5.08 -5.00 -5.48
C PHE A 98 -5.94 -4.90 -6.74
N ASN A 99 -6.78 -5.90 -7.03
CA ASN A 99 -7.75 -5.79 -8.12
C ASN A 99 -8.78 -4.66 -7.88
N THR A 100 -9.23 -4.46 -6.63
CA THR A 100 -10.17 -3.35 -6.33
C THR A 100 -9.47 -1.99 -6.34
N ILE A 101 -8.21 -1.91 -5.87
CA ILE A 101 -7.37 -0.71 -6.00
C ILE A 101 -7.15 -0.35 -7.47
N ASP A 102 -6.85 -1.32 -8.33
CA ASP A 102 -6.65 -1.09 -9.78
C ASP A 102 -7.96 -0.60 -10.43
N GLY A 103 -9.11 -1.14 -10.00
CA GLY A 103 -10.43 -0.65 -10.41
C GLY A 103 -10.68 0.80 -9.97
N LEU A 104 -10.28 1.17 -8.75
CA LEU A 104 -10.38 2.55 -8.24
C LEU A 104 -9.46 3.51 -9.00
N ASP A 105 -8.21 3.10 -9.28
CA ASP A 105 -7.27 3.89 -10.10
C ASP A 105 -7.82 4.12 -11.51
N HIS A 106 -8.39 3.06 -12.12
CA HIS A 106 -9.04 3.17 -13.43
C HIS A 106 -10.21 4.14 -13.39
N ALA A 107 -11.11 4.02 -12.41
CA ALA A 107 -12.26 4.91 -12.25
C ALA A 107 -11.82 6.39 -12.08
N ALA A 108 -10.75 6.64 -11.32
CA ALA A 108 -10.15 7.96 -11.17
C ALA A 108 -9.55 8.46 -12.50
N LYS A 109 -8.88 7.60 -13.26
CA LYS A 109 -8.29 7.92 -14.57
C LYS A 109 -9.34 8.34 -15.59
N ILE A 110 -10.49 7.67 -15.63
CA ILE A 110 -11.62 8.02 -16.50
C ILE A 110 -12.55 9.08 -15.88
N LYS A 111 -12.27 9.52 -14.65
CA LYS A 111 -13.01 10.55 -13.90
C LYS A 111 -14.48 10.17 -13.64
N SER A 112 -14.75 8.88 -13.49
CA SER A 112 -16.09 8.35 -13.23
C SER A 112 -16.37 8.33 -11.73
N THR A 113 -17.11 9.32 -11.22
CA THR A 113 -17.55 9.35 -9.82
C THR A 113 -18.31 8.09 -9.39
N PRO A 114 -19.33 7.59 -10.12
CA PRO A 114 -20.07 6.41 -9.67
C PRO A 114 -19.19 5.15 -9.59
N GLU A 115 -18.25 4.97 -10.53
CA GLU A 115 -17.31 3.85 -10.46
C GLU A 115 -16.29 4.04 -9.34
N ALA A 116 -15.81 5.27 -9.11
CA ALA A 116 -14.87 5.55 -8.04
C ALA A 116 -15.50 5.28 -6.66
N GLU A 117 -16.76 5.66 -6.46
CA GLU A 117 -17.49 5.35 -5.22
C GLU A 117 -17.69 3.85 -5.02
N LYS A 118 -18.06 3.12 -6.09
CA LYS A 118 -18.19 1.66 -6.08
C LYS A 118 -16.86 1.00 -5.68
N TYR A 119 -15.79 1.28 -6.42
CA TYR A 119 -14.49 0.66 -6.18
C TYR A 119 -13.85 1.12 -4.87
N TYR A 120 -14.16 2.33 -4.40
CA TYR A 120 -13.76 2.77 -3.06
C TYR A 120 -14.40 1.89 -1.98
N ALA A 121 -15.70 1.62 -2.06
CA ALA A 121 -16.39 0.76 -1.09
C ALA A 121 -15.84 -0.69 -1.13
N GLU A 122 -15.60 -1.24 -2.32
CA GLU A 122 -14.98 -2.55 -2.49
C GLU A 122 -13.55 -2.59 -1.94
N THR A 123 -12.75 -1.54 -2.17
CA THR A 123 -11.39 -1.38 -1.61
C THR A 123 -11.42 -1.30 -0.10
N ALA A 124 -12.34 -0.54 0.50
CA ALA A 124 -12.47 -0.43 1.95
C ALA A 124 -12.83 -1.78 2.60
N SER A 125 -13.73 -2.53 1.99
CA SER A 125 -14.08 -3.89 2.44
C SER A 125 -12.89 -4.85 2.35
N ALA A 126 -12.21 -4.89 1.19
CA ALA A 126 -11.04 -5.75 0.98
C ALA A 126 -9.86 -5.38 1.89
N LEU A 127 -9.65 -4.09 2.16
CA LEU A 127 -8.66 -3.62 3.14
C LEU A 127 -8.97 -4.18 4.53
N ASN A 128 -10.22 -4.10 4.98
CA ASN A 128 -10.60 -4.63 6.29
C ASN A 128 -10.37 -6.17 6.37
N GLU A 129 -10.73 -6.91 5.31
CA GLU A 129 -10.44 -8.35 5.23
C GLU A 129 -8.93 -8.66 5.37
N VAL A 130 -8.06 -7.88 4.73
CA VAL A 130 -6.60 -8.05 4.84
C VAL A 130 -6.09 -7.64 6.22
N ILE A 131 -6.47 -6.46 6.71
CA ILE A 131 -5.95 -5.90 7.96
C ILE A 131 -6.33 -6.76 9.17
N THR A 132 -7.51 -7.36 9.19
CA THR A 132 -7.92 -8.31 10.25
C THR A 132 -7.06 -9.57 10.29
N LYS A 133 -6.40 -9.94 9.19
CA LYS A 133 -5.42 -11.04 9.11
C LYS A 133 -3.99 -10.62 9.46
N LEU A 134 -3.74 -9.33 9.66
CA LEU A 134 -2.45 -8.79 10.15
C LEU A 134 -2.41 -8.68 11.69
N GLY A 135 -3.34 -9.35 12.38
CA GLY A 135 -3.29 -9.59 13.82
C GLY A 135 -2.05 -10.41 14.19
#